data_AF-A0AAW8QYG0-F1
#
_entry.id   AF-A0AAW8QYG0-F1
#
_cell.length_a   1.000
_cell.length_b   1.000
_cell.length_c   1.000
_cell.angle_alpha   90.00
_cell.angle_beta   90.00
_cell.angle_gamma   90.00
#
_symmetry.space_group_name_H-M   'P 1'
#
loop_
_entity.id
_entity.type
_entity.pdbx_description
1 polymer ?
#
loop_
_entity_poly.entity_id
_entity_poly.type
_entity_poly.pdbx_seq_one_letter_code
_entity_poly.pdbx_strand_id
1 'polypeptide(L)'
;MKPQFKKVFSRVTVDSAIFTFGSKDEDSAQSLRVFCAGMGNYYLEQTDSLSDEQLVDLIDSLKQLSPQNSKFRIKIKASRYITVILSFIGFDVNKGYKVKSYLRGIFNFSMSGFFSSYCSESDIARLITNLDEHCKNIDCT
;
A
#
# COMPACT_ATOMS: atom_id res chain seq x y z
N MET A 1 -18.51 -9.47 12.13
CA MET A 1 -17.29 -10.26 12.41
C MET A 1 -16.25 -9.82 11.40
N LYS A 2 -15.11 -9.29 11.84
CA LYS A 2 -14.11 -8.69 10.95
C LYS A 2 -13.42 -9.81 10.17
N PRO A 3 -13.50 -9.88 8.82
CA PRO A 3 -12.91 -10.99 8.09
C PRO A 3 -11.39 -10.92 8.26
N GLN A 4 -10.78 -11.86 8.98
CA GLN A 4 -9.32 -11.96 9.08
C GLN A 4 -8.78 -12.77 7.89
N PHE A 5 -7.53 -12.53 7.49
CA PHE A 5 -6.85 -13.48 6.61
C PHE A 5 -6.74 -14.82 7.34
N LYS A 6 -7.13 -15.92 6.70
CA LYS A 6 -6.85 -17.25 7.25
C LYS A 6 -5.36 -17.58 7.12
N LYS A 7 -4.72 -17.13 6.04
CA LYS A 7 -3.27 -17.28 5.82
C LYS A 7 -2.66 -15.97 5.33
N VAL A 8 -1.51 -15.59 5.89
CA VAL A 8 -0.73 -14.43 5.43
C VAL A 8 0.58 -14.92 4.82
N PHE A 9 0.86 -14.47 3.60
CA PHE A 9 2.06 -14.83 2.84
C PHE A 9 3.19 -13.83 3.07
N SER A 10 2.86 -12.53 3.01
CA SER A 10 3.87 -11.48 3.17
C SER A 10 3.28 -10.19 3.73
N ARG A 11 4.16 -9.38 4.32
CA ARG A 11 3.86 -8.01 4.75
C ARG A 11 5.00 -7.08 4.32
N VAL A 12 4.65 -5.93 3.76
CA VAL A 12 5.59 -4.88 3.38
C VAL A 12 5.14 -3.57 3.99
N THR A 13 6.06 -2.85 4.64
CA THR A 13 5.74 -1.58 5.31
C THR A 13 6.39 -0.43 4.55
N VAL A 14 5.61 0.60 4.25
CA VAL A 14 6.04 1.87 3.66
C VAL A 14 5.47 2.98 4.54
N ASP A 15 6.30 3.57 5.40
CA ASP A 15 5.86 4.47 6.47
C ASP A 15 4.84 3.81 7.42
N SER A 16 3.70 4.44 7.61
CA SER A 16 2.59 3.94 8.40
C SER A 16 1.66 3.04 7.58
N ALA A 17 1.92 2.87 6.28
CA ALA A 17 1.18 1.96 5.41
C ALA A 17 1.80 0.55 5.41
N ILE A 18 1.03 -0.45 5.82
CA ILE A 18 1.40 -1.86 5.81
C ILE A 18 0.55 -2.58 4.75
N PHE A 19 1.21 -3.09 3.72
CA PHE A 19 0.65 -3.94 2.69
C PHE A 19 0.72 -5.39 3.18
N THR A 20 -0.42 -6.07 3.28
CA THR A 20 -0.50 -7.48 3.68
C THR A 20 -1.09 -8.30 2.54
N PHE A 21 -0.37 -9.34 2.15
CA PHE A 21 -0.77 -10.27 1.09
C PHE A 21 -1.13 -11.61 1.75
N GLY A 22 -2.32 -12.13 1.49
CA GLY A 22 -2.83 -13.33 2.15
C GLY A 22 -4.00 -13.97 1.42
N SER A 23 -4.56 -15.04 1.98
CA SER A 23 -5.80 -15.67 1.48
C SER A 23 -6.92 -15.55 2.51
N LYS A 24 -8.15 -15.34 2.03
CA LYS A 24 -9.36 -15.29 2.87
C LYS A 24 -9.86 -16.70 3.20
N ASP A 25 -9.68 -17.63 2.28
CA ASP A 25 -9.98 -19.05 2.43
C ASP A 25 -8.75 -19.91 2.07
N GLU A 26 -8.78 -21.20 2.43
CA GLU A 26 -7.68 -22.13 2.10
C GLU A 26 -7.56 -22.33 0.57
N ASP A 27 -8.68 -22.22 -0.14
CA ASP A 27 -8.78 -22.42 -1.60
C ASP A 27 -9.09 -21.13 -2.40
N SER A 28 -9.11 -19.96 -1.75
CA SER A 28 -9.39 -18.69 -2.46
C SER A 28 -8.14 -18.11 -3.12
N ALA A 29 -8.32 -17.39 -4.23
CA ALA A 29 -7.32 -16.52 -4.83
C ALA A 29 -6.65 -15.59 -3.79
N GLN A 30 -5.39 -15.23 -4.04
CA GLN A 30 -4.67 -14.26 -3.21
C GLN A 30 -5.49 -12.97 -3.07
N SER A 31 -5.37 -12.32 -1.92
CA SER A 31 -6.06 -11.08 -1.58
C SER A 31 -5.04 -10.09 -1.01
N LEU A 32 -5.07 -8.85 -1.50
CA LEU A 32 -4.29 -7.74 -0.97
C LEU A 32 -5.11 -6.93 0.05
N ARG A 33 -4.48 -6.55 1.16
CA ARG A 33 -4.99 -5.50 2.06
C ARG A 33 -3.93 -4.45 2.31
N VAL A 34 -4.34 -3.19 2.23
CA VAL A 34 -3.50 -2.05 2.64
C VAL A 34 -4.02 -1.50 3.95
N PHE A 35 -3.23 -1.69 5.00
CA PHE A 35 -3.41 -1.04 6.28
C PHE A 35 -2.65 0.28 6.28
N CYS A 36 -3.20 1.33 6.86
CA CYS A 36 -2.45 2.55 7.17
C CYS A 36 -2.75 2.88 8.63
N ALA A 37 -1.76 2.78 9.51
CA ALA A 37 -1.91 3.24 10.89
C ALA A 37 -2.10 4.76 10.85
N GLY A 38 -3.32 5.24 11.08
CA GLY A 38 -3.62 6.62 11.46
C GLY A 38 -3.44 6.83 12.97
N MET A 39 -3.33 8.08 13.44
CA MET A 39 -3.40 8.40 14.87
C MET A 39 -4.79 7.95 15.35
N GLY A 40 -4.82 7.04 16.33
CA GLY A 40 -6.04 6.37 16.78
C GLY A 40 -6.22 4.92 16.33
N ASN A 41 -5.21 4.28 15.72
CA ASN A 41 -5.27 2.88 15.27
C ASN A 41 -6.46 2.63 14.32
N TYR A 42 -6.76 3.55 13.41
CA TYR A 42 -7.85 3.33 12.46
C TYR A 42 -7.50 2.18 11.50
N TYR A 43 -8.11 1.03 11.73
CA TYR A 43 -7.97 -0.17 10.92
C TYR A 43 -8.87 -0.06 9.68
N LEU A 44 -8.27 0.08 8.50
CA LEU A 44 -8.96 -0.20 7.24
C LEU A 44 -8.85 -1.68 6.96
N GLU A 45 -9.87 -2.43 7.39
CA GLU A 45 -9.82 -3.89 7.38
C GLU A 45 -10.11 -4.52 6.03
N GLN A 46 -10.56 -3.74 5.05
CA GLN A 46 -10.85 -4.24 3.74
C GLN A 46 -10.63 -3.12 2.74
N THR A 47 -9.52 -3.19 2.02
CA THR A 47 -9.54 -2.63 0.69
C THR A 47 -10.37 -3.58 -0.16
N ASP A 48 -11.29 -3.04 -0.97
CA ASP A 48 -11.80 -3.83 -2.09
C ASP A 48 -10.58 -4.26 -2.94
N SER A 49 -10.67 -5.40 -3.63
CA SER A 49 -9.60 -5.78 -4.57
C SER A 49 -9.40 -4.59 -5.52
N LEU A 50 -8.15 -4.13 -5.65
CA LEU A 50 -7.83 -3.12 -6.66
C LEU A 50 -8.24 -3.71 -8.02
N SER A 51 -8.86 -2.90 -8.87
CA SER A 51 -9.05 -3.33 -10.26
C SER A 51 -7.67 -3.54 -10.91
N ASP A 52 -7.60 -4.37 -11.95
CA ASP A 52 -6.34 -4.64 -12.64
C ASP A 52 -5.66 -3.34 -13.09
N GLU A 53 -6.45 -2.39 -13.62
CA GLU A 53 -5.99 -1.03 -13.94
C GLU A 53 -5.36 -0.31 -12.75
N GLN A 54 -5.98 -0.37 -11.57
CA GLN A 54 -5.46 0.28 -10.36
C GLN A 54 -4.18 -0.40 -9.84
N LEU A 55 -4.08 -1.72 -10.03
CA LEU A 55 -2.90 -2.48 -9.65
C LEU A 55 -1.72 -2.15 -10.58
N VAL A 56 -1.97 -2.10 -11.89
CA VAL A 56 -0.98 -1.68 -12.90
C VAL A 56 -0.54 -0.23 -12.65
N ASP A 57 -1.47 0.70 -12.46
CA ASP A 57 -1.17 2.10 -12.15
C ASP A 57 -0.31 2.25 -10.89
N LEU A 58 -0.60 1.45 -9.86
CA LEU A 58 0.17 1.44 -8.62
C LEU A 58 1.60 0.94 -8.85
N ILE A 59 1.75 -0.17 -9.57
CA ILE A 59 3.05 -0.77 -9.90
C ILE A 59 3.88 0.23 -10.74
N ASP A 60 3.29 0.81 -11.78
CA ASP A 60 3.96 1.77 -12.65
C ASP A 60 4.36 3.04 -11.89
N SER A 61 3.49 3.54 -11.01
CA SER A 61 3.81 4.67 -10.13
C SER A 61 4.97 4.38 -9.20
N LEU A 62 5.06 3.15 -8.66
CA LEU A 62 6.17 2.73 -7.80
C LEU A 62 7.48 2.57 -8.60
N LYS A 63 7.41 2.05 -9.84
CA LYS A 63 8.56 1.88 -10.74
C LYS A 63 9.17 3.22 -11.19
N GLN A 64 8.41 4.30 -11.17
CA GLN A 64 8.90 5.66 -11.46
C GLN A 64 9.74 6.27 -10.34
N LEU A 65 9.74 5.69 -9.14
CA LEU A 65 10.55 6.18 -8.03
C LEU A 65 12.02 5.92 -8.32
N SER A 66 12.82 6.98 -8.23
CA SER A 66 14.29 6.90 -8.28
C SER A 66 14.88 7.96 -7.36
N PRO A 67 16.17 7.88 -6.99
CA PRO A 67 16.83 8.96 -6.24
C PRO A 67 16.65 10.33 -6.91
N GLN A 68 16.65 10.37 -8.25
CA GLN A 68 16.47 11.59 -9.05
C GLN A 68 14.98 12.01 -9.16
N ASN A 69 14.06 11.06 -9.10
CA ASN A 69 12.61 11.28 -9.11
C ASN A 69 11.94 10.77 -7.83
N SER A 70 12.32 11.37 -6.69
CA SER A 70 11.95 10.90 -5.35
C SER A 70 10.75 11.63 -4.74
N LYS A 71 10.14 12.55 -5.49
CA LYS A 71 9.01 13.37 -5.04
C LYS A 71 7.77 13.04 -5.87
N PHE A 72 6.92 12.17 -5.34
CA PHE A 72 5.72 11.73 -6.02
C PHE A 72 4.61 11.38 -5.03
N ARG A 73 3.35 11.41 -5.47
CA ARG A 73 2.21 11.04 -4.64
C ARG A 73 1.41 9.93 -5.31
N ILE A 74 1.34 8.79 -4.65
CA ILE A 74 0.55 7.65 -5.06
C ILE A 74 -0.76 7.64 -4.27
N LYS A 75 -1.88 7.42 -4.97
CA LYS A 75 -3.22 7.34 -4.38
C LYS A 75 -3.78 5.95 -4.62
N ILE A 76 -4.12 5.26 -3.55
CA ILE A 76 -4.69 3.91 -3.59
C ILE A 76 -6.12 4.03 -3.09
N LYS A 77 -7.10 3.79 -3.97
CA LYS A 77 -8.52 3.81 -3.60
C LYS A 77 -8.82 2.53 -2.84
N ALA A 78 -8.78 2.61 -1.51
CA ALA A 78 -9.04 1.48 -0.62
C ALA A 78 -10.52 1.08 -0.63
N SER A 79 -11.44 2.04 -0.68
CA SER A 79 -12.87 1.79 -0.83
C SER A 79 -13.53 2.97 -1.53
N ARG A 80 -14.85 2.90 -1.75
CA ARG A 80 -15.67 4.01 -2.26
C ARG A 80 -15.44 5.33 -1.50
N TYR A 81 -15.03 5.25 -0.24
CA TYR A 81 -15.03 6.37 0.69
C TYR A 81 -13.67 6.71 1.26
N ILE A 82 -12.65 5.87 1.01
CA ILE A 82 -11.36 5.99 1.66
C ILE A 82 -10.25 5.78 0.64
N THR A 83 -9.31 6.73 0.63
CA THR A 83 -8.10 6.69 -0.19
C THR A 83 -6.88 6.69 0.72
N VAL A 84 -6.00 5.72 0.54
CA VAL A 84 -4.66 5.71 1.13
C VAL A 84 -3.76 6.55 0.23
N ILE A 85 -3.02 7.48 0.80
CA ILE A 85 -2.11 8.35 0.06
C ILE A 85 -0.69 8.08 0.57
N LEU A 86 0.21 7.68 -0.33
CA LEU A 86 1.64 7.65 -0.10
C LEU A 86 2.27 8.89 -0.72
N SER A 87 2.81 9.77 0.10
CA SER A 87 3.48 10.98 -0.35
C SER A 87 4.99 10.84 -0.15
N PHE A 88 5.71 10.52 -1.23
CA PHE A 88 7.16 10.54 -1.29
C PHE A 88 7.61 12.00 -1.42
N ILE A 89 8.42 12.47 -0.48
CA ILE A 89 8.79 13.89 -0.34
C ILE A 89 10.29 14.14 -0.51
N GLY A 90 11.08 13.09 -0.73
CA GLY A 90 12.50 13.18 -1.04
C GLY A 90 13.22 11.85 -0.87
N PHE A 91 14.54 11.86 -1.07
CA PHE A 91 15.41 10.69 -0.92
C PHE A 91 16.64 11.07 -0.09
N ASP A 92 17.08 10.14 0.76
CA ASP A 92 18.29 10.21 1.57
C ASP A 92 19.14 8.99 1.24
N VAL A 93 20.41 9.19 0.87
CA VAL A 93 21.30 8.12 0.39
C VAL A 93 21.50 7.00 1.43
N ASN A 94 21.41 7.32 2.72
CA ASN A 94 21.62 6.35 3.79
C ASN A 94 20.31 5.69 4.26
N LYS A 95 19.17 6.37 4.07
CA LYS A 95 17.88 5.94 4.64
C LYS A 95 16.85 5.52 3.60
N GLY A 96 17.03 5.90 2.33
CA GLY A 96 16.09 5.66 1.23
C GLY A 96 15.07 6.79 1.07
N TYR A 97 13.87 6.45 0.61
CA TYR A 97 12.82 7.41 0.32
C TYR A 97 12.16 7.93 1.59
N LYS A 98 12.09 9.25 1.73
CA LYS A 98 11.30 9.91 2.75
C LYS A 98 9.84 9.92 2.32
N VAL A 99 8.98 9.25 3.09
CA VAL A 99 7.57 9.04 2.76
C VAL A 99 6.67 9.45 3.91
N LYS A 100 5.46 9.90 3.57
CA LYS A 100 4.35 10.14 4.50
C LYS A 100 3.13 9.41 3.99
N SER A 101 2.61 8.45 4.74
CA SER A 101 1.31 7.87 4.45
C SER A 101 0.22 8.46 5.31
N TYR A 102 -0.96 8.67 4.72
CA TYR A 102 -2.14 9.14 5.44
C TYR A 102 -3.43 8.74 4.72
N LEU A 103 -4.52 8.77 5.46
CA LEU A 103 -5.86 8.43 4.97
C LEU A 103 -6.63 9.70 4.61
N ARG A 104 -7.35 9.65 3.49
CA ARG A 104 -8.31 10.67 3.08
C ARG A 104 -9.69 10.05 2.98
N GLY A 105 -10.62 10.48 3.84
CA GLY A 105 -12.04 10.12 3.79
C GLY A 105 -12.89 11.12 2.99
N ILE A 106 -14.18 10.78 2.77
CA ILE A 106 -15.20 11.58 2.03
C ILE A 106 -15.23 13.05 2.44
N PHE A 107 -15.07 13.34 3.73
CA PHE A 107 -15.20 14.69 4.28
C PHE A 107 -13.87 15.47 4.37
N ASN A 108 -12.80 15.02 3.67
CA ASN A 108 -11.47 15.64 3.72
C ASN A 108 -10.87 15.80 5.13
N PHE A 109 -11.43 15.16 6.17
CA PHE A 109 -10.73 15.01 7.43
C PHE A 109 -9.49 14.16 7.16
N SER A 110 -8.33 14.81 6.97
CA SER A 110 -7.04 14.14 7.02
C SER A 110 -6.88 13.66 8.45
N MET A 111 -7.18 12.39 8.70
CA MET A 111 -6.84 11.78 9.97
C MET A 111 -5.32 11.66 10.02
N SER A 112 -4.71 12.66 10.64
CA SER A 112 -3.36 12.68 11.21
C SER A 112 -2.24 12.19 10.28
N GLY A 113 -1.50 13.13 9.70
CA GLY A 113 -0.18 12.84 9.14
C GLY A 113 0.82 12.63 10.27
N PHE A 114 1.38 11.42 10.38
CA PHE A 114 2.52 11.17 11.24
C PHE A 114 3.77 11.88 10.71
N PHE A 115 4.82 11.90 11.56
CA PHE A 115 6.17 12.22 11.13
C PHE A 115 6.54 11.37 9.92
N SER A 116 7.10 12.00 8.88
CA SER A 116 7.64 11.26 7.75
C SER A 116 8.67 10.26 8.24
N SER A 117 8.55 9.01 7.83
CA SER A 117 9.60 8.02 7.97
C SER A 117 10.37 7.84 6.66
N TYR A 118 11.24 6.84 6.67
CA TYR A 118 12.03 6.44 5.51
C TYR A 118 11.71 4.99 5.17
N CYS A 119 11.60 4.67 3.88
CA CYS A 119 11.60 3.30 3.37
C CYS A 119 12.78 3.10 2.42
N SER A 120 13.40 1.94 2.47
CA SER A 120 14.54 1.65 1.59
C SER A 120 14.07 1.37 0.16
N GLU A 121 15.00 1.43 -0.80
CA GLU A 121 14.75 0.95 -2.17
C GLU A 121 14.36 -0.53 -2.18
N SER A 122 14.91 -1.34 -1.27
CA SER A 122 14.57 -2.75 -1.15
C SER A 122 13.13 -2.98 -0.65
N ASP A 123 12.59 -2.10 0.20
CA ASP A 123 11.19 -2.16 0.62
C ASP A 123 10.25 -1.87 -0.56
N ILE A 124 10.58 -0.87 -1.39
CA ILE A 124 9.82 -0.55 -2.60
C ILE A 124 9.90 -1.67 -3.63
N ALA A 125 11.09 -2.21 -3.89
CA ALA A 125 11.27 -3.34 -4.80
C ALA A 125 10.46 -4.56 -4.35
N ARG A 126 10.53 -4.90 -3.06
CA ARG A 126 9.73 -5.99 -2.48
C ARG A 126 8.24 -5.74 -2.58
N LEU A 127 7.78 -4.50 -2.39
CA LEU A 127 6.37 -4.15 -2.60
C LEU A 127 5.95 -4.41 -4.04
N ILE A 128 6.72 -3.91 -5.02
CA ILE A 128 6.46 -4.13 -6.46
C ILE A 128 6.39 -5.62 -6.77
N THR A 129 7.35 -6.43 -6.31
CA THR A 129 7.36 -7.87 -6.56
C THR A 129 6.11 -8.56 -6.04
N ASN A 130 5.67 -8.27 -4.81
CA ASN A 130 4.45 -8.88 -4.26
C ASN A 130 3.19 -8.42 -5.01
N LEU A 131 3.14 -7.18 -5.50
CA LEU A 131 2.03 -6.67 -6.31
C LEU A 131 2.00 -7.34 -7.69
N ASP A 132 3.15 -7.49 -8.35
CA ASP A 132 3.29 -8.20 -9.64
C ASP A 132 2.91 -9.69 -9.49
N GLU A 133 3.32 -10.36 -8.41
CA GLU A 133 2.92 -11.74 -8.12
C GLU A 133 1.41 -11.86 -7.87
N HIS A 134 0.83 -10.92 -7.13
CA HIS A 134 -0.60 -10.89 -6.91
C HIS A 134 -1.38 -10.74 -8.23
N CYS A 135 -0.91 -9.88 -9.15
CA CYS A 135 -1.49 -9.71 -10.48
C CYS A 135 -1.52 -11.02 -11.27
N LYS A 136 -0.39 -11.74 -11.34
CA LYS A 136 -0.27 -13.01 -12.08
C LYS A 136 -1.19 -14.10 -11.55
N ASN A 137 -1.48 -14.08 -10.25
CA ASN A 137 -2.37 -15.06 -9.62
C ASN A 137 -3.86 -14.73 -9.81
N ILE A 138 -4.21 -13.53 -10.26
CA ILE A 138 -5.59 -13.16 -10.62
C ILE A 138 -5.96 -13.72 -12.01
N ASP A 139 -4.98 -13.87 -12.91
CA ASP A 139 -5.15 -14.44 -14.26
C ASP A 139 -5.33 -15.97 -14.30
N CYS A 140 -5.37 -16.64 -13.13
CA CYS A 140 -5.57 -18.09 -13.01
C CYS A 140 -6.93 -18.42 -12.38
N THR A 141 -8.04 -17.96 -12.99
CA THR A 141 -9.38 -18.48 -12.70
C THR A 141 -10.31 -18.36 -13.90
#